data_AF-A0A9D7TPS1-F1
#
_entry.id   AF-A0A9D7TPS1-F1
#
_cell.length_a   1.000
_cell.length_b   1.000
_cell.length_c   1.000
_cell.angle_alpha   90.00
_cell.angle_beta   90.00
_cell.angle_gamma   90.00
#
_symmetry.space_group_name_H-M   'P 1'
#
loop_
_entity.id
_entity.type
_entity.pdbx_description
1 polymer ?
#
loop_
_entity_poly.entity_id
_entity_poly.type
_entity_poly.pdbx_seq_one_letter_code
_entity_poly.pdbx_strand_id
1 'polypeptide(L)'
;MERTWFFRIITAICIWSNIQILFGDTPIYAGVGYILGGITVWILGLKWNDEPAKIIIDKQTGQNSQVKNEHSLFKIKMQYWAFIVSIIGIVIIVSELF
;
A
#
# COMPACT_ATOMS: atom_id res chain seq x y z
N MET A 1 -10.22 1.12 15.90
CA MET A 1 -9.55 1.43 14.62
C MET A 1 -8.67 2.65 14.85
N GLU A 2 -7.35 2.47 14.96
CA GLU A 2 -6.44 3.54 15.41
C GLU A 2 -6.26 4.60 14.31
N ARG A 3 -6.39 5.88 14.69
CA ARG A 3 -6.26 7.07 13.81
C ARG A 3 -4.96 7.10 12.97
N THR A 4 -3.93 6.39 13.41
CA THR A 4 -2.63 6.21 12.75
C THR A 4 -2.73 5.39 11.46
N TRP A 5 -3.69 4.46 11.36
CA TRP A 5 -3.91 3.61 10.20
C TRP A 5 -4.33 4.41 8.96
N PHE A 6 -5.26 5.35 9.15
CA PHE A 6 -5.77 6.19 8.06
C PHE A 6 -4.69 7.14 7.54
N PHE A 7 -3.88 7.69 8.44
CA PHE A 7 -2.79 8.61 8.08
C PHE A 7 -1.70 7.93 7.23
N ARG A 8 -1.37 6.67 7.54
CA ARG A 8 -0.41 5.87 6.76
C ARG A 8 -0.91 5.55 5.35
N ILE A 9 -2.18 5.20 5.21
CA ILE A 9 -2.77 4.96 3.88
C ILE A 9 -2.76 6.25 3.05
N ILE A 10 -3.12 7.38 3.66
CA ILE A 10 -3.08 8.69 2.99
C ILE A 10 -1.66 9.04 2.55
N THR A 11 -0.64 8.84 3.39
CA THR A 11 0.74 9.16 3.00
C THR A 11 1.22 8.29 1.83
N ALA A 12 0.87 7.01 1.79
CA ALA A 12 1.18 6.16 0.64
C ALA A 12 0.48 6.64 -0.65
N ILE A 13 -0.78 7.04 -0.57
CA ILE A 13 -1.54 7.59 -1.70
C ILE A 13 -0.95 8.93 -2.16
N CYS A 14 -0.58 9.83 -1.25
CA CYS A 14 0.03 11.10 -1.58
C CYS A 14 1.40 10.91 -2.25
N ILE A 15 2.23 9.98 -1.79
CA ILE A 15 3.53 9.70 -2.43
C ILE A 15 3.30 9.16 -3.85
N TRP A 16 2.35 8.25 -4.01
CA TRP A 16 1.98 7.70 -5.32
C TRP A 16 1.47 8.79 -6.29
N SER A 17 0.60 9.70 -5.83
CA SER A 17 0.08 10.77 -6.68
C SER A 17 1.16 11.76 -7.10
N ASN A 18 2.14 12.07 -6.24
CA ASN A 18 3.27 12.93 -6.61
C ASN A 18 4.17 12.27 -7.67
N ILE A 19 4.38 10.94 -7.60
CA ILE A 19 5.10 10.20 -8.63
C ILE A 19 4.35 10.27 -9.97
N GLN A 20 3.03 10.13 -9.97
CA GLN A 20 2.23 10.28 -11.20
C GLN A 20 2.25 11.69 -11.77
N ILE A 21 2.27 12.73 -10.93
CA ILE A 21 2.38 14.13 -11.41
C ILE A 21 3.75 14.39 -12.05
N LEU A 22 4.82 13.76 -11.55
CA LEU A 22 6.17 13.91 -12.10
C LEU A 22 6.41 13.16 -13.42
N PHE A 23 5.67 12.07 -13.66
CA PHE A 23 5.89 11.18 -14.80
C PHE A 23 4.65 11.05 -15.71
N GLY A 24 3.56 11.77 -15.48
CA GLY A 24 2.28 11.56 -16.16
C GLY A 24 2.15 12.15 -17.57
N ASP A 25 3.17 12.84 -18.07
CA ASP A 25 3.09 13.62 -19.32
C ASP A 25 2.99 12.75 -20.59
N THR A 26 3.49 11.52 -20.56
CA THR A 26 3.31 10.56 -21.67
C THR A 26 2.87 9.18 -21.14
N PRO A 27 2.19 8.35 -21.95
CA PRO A 27 1.73 7.03 -21.52
C PRO A 27 2.86 6.13 -21.01
N ILE A 28 4.03 6.21 -21.66
CA ILE A 28 5.24 5.46 -21.27
C ILE A 28 5.75 5.92 -19.89
N TYR A 29 5.89 7.23 -19.70
CA TYR A 29 6.33 7.77 -18.40
C TYR A 29 5.29 7.48 -17.30
N ALA A 30 3.99 7.55 -17.62
CA ALA A 30 2.92 7.22 -16.67
C ALA A 30 3.06 5.77 -16.20
N GLY A 31 3.29 4.83 -17.13
CA GLY A 31 3.54 3.43 -16.83
C GLY A 31 4.76 3.21 -15.91
N VAL A 32 5.86 3.91 -16.17
CA VAL A 32 7.04 3.91 -15.28
C VAL A 32 6.67 4.45 -13.88
N GLY A 33 5.88 5.52 -13.81
CA GLY A 33 5.35 6.07 -12.56
C GLY A 33 4.47 5.07 -11.79
N TYR A 34 3.67 4.26 -12.49
CA TYR A 34 2.85 3.21 -11.87
C TYR A 34 3.71 2.11 -11.26
N ILE A 35 4.78 1.70 -11.95
CA ILE A 35 5.72 0.68 -11.45
C ILE A 35 6.49 1.21 -10.22
N LEU A 36 7.03 2.43 -10.29
CA LEU A 36 7.73 3.05 -9.16
C LEU A 36 6.80 3.28 -7.95
N GLY A 37 5.56 3.67 -8.23
CA GLY A 37 4.48 3.76 -7.26
C GLY A 37 4.20 2.43 -6.56
N GLY A 38 4.05 1.36 -7.34
CA GLY A 38 3.85 0.00 -6.85
C GLY A 38 4.99 -0.46 -5.94
N ILE A 39 6.25 -0.23 -6.33
CA ILE A 39 7.42 -0.56 -5.51
C ILE A 39 7.38 0.19 -4.16
N THR A 40 6.99 1.47 -4.17
CA THR A 40 6.88 2.26 -2.95
C THR A 40 5.76 1.74 -2.03
N VAL A 41 4.60 1.38 -2.60
CA VAL A 41 3.49 0.75 -1.88
C VAL A 41 3.90 -0.60 -1.29
N TRP A 42 4.72 -1.38 -1.99
CA TRP A 42 5.26 -2.65 -1.49
C TRP A 42 6.16 -2.46 -0.26
N ILE A 43 7.12 -1.54 -0.35
CA ILE A 43 8.06 -1.26 0.76
C ILE A 43 7.31 -0.74 1.98
N LEU A 44 6.40 0.22 1.80
CA LEU A 44 5.57 0.74 2.88
C LEU A 44 4.62 -0.33 3.44
N GLY A 45 4.06 -1.16 2.56
CA GLY A 45 3.19 -2.27 2.93
C GLY A 45 3.88 -3.34 3.77
N LEU A 46 5.14 -3.67 3.46
CA LEU A 46 5.98 -4.55 4.27
C LEU A 46 6.28 -3.90 5.63
N LYS A 47 6.78 -2.66 5.62
CA LYS A 47 7.18 -1.94 6.84
C LYS A 47 6.01 -1.74 7.82
N TRP A 48 4.78 -1.55 7.32
CA TRP A 48 3.62 -1.31 8.17
C TRP A 48 2.89 -2.59 8.55
N ASN A 49 2.89 -3.65 7.74
CA ASN A 49 2.28 -4.93 8.12
C ASN A 49 3.16 -5.80 9.02
N ASP A 50 4.43 -5.45 9.19
CA ASP A 50 5.36 -6.13 10.10
C ASP A 50 5.25 -5.61 11.55
N GLU A 51 4.16 -4.90 11.90
CA GLU A 51 3.95 -4.48 13.29
C GLU A 51 3.71 -5.70 14.19
N PRO A 52 4.49 -5.85 15.28
CA PRO A 52 4.36 -6.99 16.18
C PRO A 52 2.97 -6.99 16.80
N ALA A 53 2.34 -8.18 16.83
CA ALA A 53 1.03 -8.35 17.41
C ALA A 53 1.04 -7.84 18.87
N LYS A 54 0.23 -6.82 19.15
CA LYS A 54 0.17 -6.25 20.48
C LYS A 54 -0.68 -7.21 21.31
N ILE A 55 -0.05 -7.91 22.26
CA ILE A 55 -0.76 -8.75 23.21
C ILE A 55 -1.50 -7.79 24.15
N ILE A 56 -2.80 -7.64 23.96
CA ILE A 56 -3.65 -6.88 24.87
C ILE A 56 -4.27 -7.91 25.81
N ILE A 57 -3.79 -7.93 27.05
CA ILE A 57 -4.37 -8.76 28.10
C ILE A 57 -5.65 -8.05 28.56
N ASP A 58 -6.81 -8.65 28.29
CA ASP A 58 -8.08 -8.13 28.75
C ASP A 58 -8.17 -8.32 30.28
N LYS A 59 -8.09 -7.21 31.02
CA LYS A 59 -8.07 -7.22 32.49
C LYS A 59 -9.39 -7.70 33.11
N GLN A 60 -10.49 -7.78 32.36
CA GLN A 60 -11.79 -8.19 32.89
C GLN A 60 -12.07 -9.70 32.74
N THR A 61 -11.48 -10.36 31.75
CA THR A 61 -11.74 -11.79 31.46
C THR A 61 -10.48 -12.66 31.54
N GLY A 62 -9.29 -12.07 31.65
CA GLY A 62 -8.02 -12.80 31.68
C GLY A 62 -7.68 -13.48 30.34
N GLN A 63 -8.43 -13.20 29.28
CA GLN A 63 -8.19 -13.76 27.96
C GLN A 63 -7.11 -12.96 27.22
N ASN A 64 -6.10 -13.68 26.74
CA ASN A 64 -5.05 -13.15 25.88
C ASN A 64 -5.63 -12.90 24.49
N SER A 65 -6.15 -11.70 24.23
CA SER A 65 -6.56 -11.31 22.88
C SER A 65 -5.35 -10.75 22.14
N GLN A 66 -4.84 -11.50 21.16
CA GLN A 66 -3.82 -11.01 20.25
C GLN A 66 -4.47 -10.05 19.25
N VAL A 67 -4.35 -8.75 19.48
CA VAL A 67 -4.80 -7.75 18.51
C VAL A 67 -3.63 -7.46 17.57
N LYS A 68 -3.67 -8.07 16.39
CA LYS A 68 -2.74 -7.77 15.31
C LYS A 68 -3.29 -6.59 14.50
N ASN A 69 -2.56 -5.49 14.46
CA ASN A 69 -2.87 -4.38 13.56
C ASN A 69 -2.53 -4.83 12.13
N GLU A 70 -3.52 -5.31 11.39
CA GLU A 70 -3.35 -5.64 9.97
C GLU A 70 -3.72 -4.42 9.12
N HIS A 71 -2.74 -3.84 8.43
CA HIS A 71 -2.97 -2.75 7.49
C HIS A 71 -3.50 -3.30 6.16
N SER A 72 -4.82 -3.50 6.10
CA SER A 72 -5.54 -3.98 4.92
C SER A 72 -6.54 -2.97 4.37
N LEU A 73 -6.49 -2.67 3.08
CA LEU A 73 -7.57 -2.00 2.35
C LEU A 73 -8.50 -3.09 1.78
N PHE A 74 -9.80 -3.04 2.09
CA PHE A 74 -10.79 -4.05 1.66
C PHE A 74 -10.41 -5.50 2.02
N LYS A 75 -9.84 -5.73 3.22
CA LYS A 75 -9.30 -7.04 3.69
C LYS A 75 -8.10 -7.57 2.89
N ILE A 76 -7.57 -6.80 1.94
CA ILE A 76 -6.36 -7.14 1.18
C ILE A 76 -5.18 -6.39 1.80
N LYS A 77 -4.12 -7.11 2.18
CA LYS A 77 -2.89 -6.50 2.71
C LYS A 77 -2.33 -5.49 1.70
N MET A 78 -1.90 -4.32 2.18
CA MET A 78 -1.35 -3.25 1.33
C MET A 78 -0.27 -3.71 0.34
N GLN A 79 0.53 -4.71 0.70
CA GLN A 79 1.53 -5.29 -0.21
C GLN A 79 0.93 -5.85 -1.51
N TYR A 80 -0.29 -6.41 -1.50
CA TYR A 80 -0.89 -6.95 -2.73
C TYR A 80 -1.37 -5.85 -3.68
N TRP A 81 -1.67 -4.67 -3.17
CA TRP A 81 -2.00 -3.51 -4.01
C TRP A 81 -0.82 -3.08 -4.87
N ALA A 82 0.42 -3.31 -4.44
CA ALA A 82 1.60 -3.06 -5.27
C ALA A 82 1.55 -3.86 -6.57
N PHE A 83 1.15 -5.14 -6.53
CA PHE A 83 1.06 -5.96 -7.73
C PHE A 83 -0.01 -5.45 -8.69
N ILE A 84 -1.18 -5.07 -8.16
CA ILE A 84 -2.29 -4.53 -8.97
C ILE A 84 -1.84 -3.26 -9.69
N VAL A 85 -1.22 -2.33 -8.97
CA VAL A 85 -0.75 -1.05 -9.52
C VAL A 85 0.38 -1.26 -10.53
N SER A 86 1.31 -2.18 -10.26
CA SER A 86 2.38 -2.51 -11.20
C SER A 86 1.88 -3.16 -12.49
N ILE A 87 0.89 -4.07 -12.40
CA ILE A 87 0.27 -4.70 -13.58
C ILE A 87 -0.41 -3.64 -14.45
N ILE A 88 -1.14 -2.70 -13.85
CA ILE A 88 -1.75 -1.58 -14.58
C ILE A 88 -0.67 -0.78 -15.32
N GLY A 89 0.45 -0.48 -14.67
CA GLY A 89 1.58 0.21 -15.31
C GLY A 89 2.15 -0.55 -16.51
N ILE A 90 2.31 -1.87 -16.41
CA ILE A 90 2.78 -2.72 -17.51
C ILE A 90 1.77 -2.70 -18.67
N VAL A 91 0.47 -2.83 -18.38
CA VAL A 91 -0.58 -2.80 -19.42
C VAL A 91 -0.56 -1.49 -20.19
N ILE A 92 -0.39 -0.35 -19.51
CA ILE A 92 -0.31 0.98 -20.15
C ILE A 92 0.90 1.07 -21.09
N ILE A 93 2.06 0.56 -20.68
CA ILE A 93 3.27 0.55 -21.52
C ILE A 93 3.05 -0.34 -22.73
N VAL A 94 2.51 -1.55 -22.54
CA VAL A 94 2.26 -2.50 -23.63
C VAL A 94 1.23 -1.96 -24.60
N SER A 95 0.16 -1.32 -24.14
CA SER A 95 -0.87 -0.73 -25.02
C SER A 95 -0.37 0.44 -25.85
N GLU A 96 0.69 1.12 -25.41
CA GLU A 96 1.32 2.19 -26.20
C GLU A 96 2.33 1.62 -27.22
N LEU A 97 2.90 0.45 -26.93
CA LEU A 97 3.93 -0.17 -27.76
C LEU A 97 3.37 -0.99 -28.94
N PHE A 98 2.09 -1.38 -28.89
CA PHE A 98 1.39 -2.24 -29.86
C PHE A 98 0.15 -1.54 -30.40
#